data_AF-A0A7W1B7U3-F1
#
_entry.id   AF-A0A7W1B7U3-F1
#
_cell.length_a   1.000
_cell.length_b   1.000
_cell.length_c   1.000
_cell.angle_alpha   90.00
_cell.angle_beta   90.00
_cell.angle_gamma   90.00
#
_symmetry.space_group_name_H-M   'P 1'
#
loop_
_entity.id
_entity.type
_entity.pdbx_description
1 polymer ?
#
loop_
_entity_poly.entity_id
_entity_poly.type
_entity_poly.pdbx_seq_one_letter_code
_entity_poly.pdbx_strand_id
1 'polypeptide(L)'
;MDRAQAGVMRLQLLAATLLLVIPVVACTDASDGPSPYDDEFPVSDDNVNEGAPANDTLSDDNKADAVYPVKYEIGDQSPVKSQGSRGVCSIFATTALVENLYIKAGMPVADADFSEQYMQWSVKNQIGTFANTEGSSGDANLKSVVRFGTVKEGDWVYETAPWTASNDAACTGGENLPTKCYTNGEPPASATSATKFKLPSSRWINNNSIKAHLTGKKTGVIVGFTFFYQSWNHRRSELPISTPLWQKGVVTYPNAKDKEVSLVKRAGHAIEIVGWDDEIAFDMRDGEGNPVKDAQGNVLKEKGYWIFKNSWGTASFGVDHPTGAGYGYLSMKYVAEFGSAVTAELPSLTPAREVCDDTAMADEDGDGKKNCADTDCAASPACSTNNTAHTYTGTGGAIPDNSPTGVSSTIAVSDTGTLTDVKVTVDITHTYRGDLTVSLSHGAVTKVLVAGVGGSADDLKQTFTVTGLTGAALAGGWTLKVEDTAGQDVGTLNSWVLETTTN
;
A
#
# COMPACT_ATOMS: atom_id res chain seq x y z
N MET A 1 85.15 -9.47 -24.83
CA MET A 1 86.27 -8.63 -24.38
C MET A 1 86.09 -7.31 -25.12
N ASP A 2 85.73 -6.16 -24.56
CA ASP A 2 85.51 -5.60 -23.22
C ASP A 2 84.42 -4.51 -23.39
N ARG A 3 83.36 -4.42 -22.57
CA ARG A 3 83.21 -3.68 -21.29
C ARG A 3 83.65 -2.20 -21.28
N ALA A 4 82.67 -1.29 -21.10
CA ALA A 4 82.61 -0.21 -20.09
C ALA A 4 81.27 0.56 -20.26
N GLN A 5 80.30 0.54 -19.33
CA GLN A 5 80.12 1.42 -18.14
C GLN A 5 80.12 2.93 -18.46
N ALA A 6 79.35 3.84 -17.85
CA ALA A 6 78.08 3.91 -17.10
C ALA A 6 77.89 5.42 -16.85
N GLY A 7 76.65 5.96 -16.82
CA GLY A 7 76.44 7.38 -16.50
C GLY A 7 74.97 7.78 -16.47
N VAL A 8 74.45 7.97 -15.26
CA VAL A 8 73.07 8.38 -14.91
C VAL A 8 72.87 9.87 -15.16
N MET A 9 71.71 10.29 -15.70
CA MET A 9 71.28 11.70 -15.67
C MET A 9 69.80 11.83 -15.32
N ARG A 10 69.53 12.71 -14.35
CA ARG A 10 68.24 12.97 -13.68
C ARG A 10 67.23 13.68 -14.58
N LEU A 11 65.96 13.31 -14.42
CA LEU A 11 64.77 13.92 -15.03
C LEU A 11 64.32 15.14 -14.21
N GLN A 12 64.15 16.31 -14.86
CA GLN A 12 63.48 17.49 -14.29
C GLN A 12 62.18 17.75 -15.05
N LEU A 13 61.05 17.72 -14.34
CA LEU A 13 59.73 18.12 -14.82
C LEU A 13 59.65 19.66 -14.90
N LEU A 14 59.23 20.21 -16.04
CA LEU A 14 58.72 21.57 -16.16
C LEU A 14 57.19 21.57 -16.08
N ALA A 15 56.65 22.34 -15.13
CA ALA A 15 55.24 22.68 -15.02
C ALA A 15 54.91 23.87 -15.93
N ALA A 16 53.83 23.76 -16.72
CA ALA A 16 53.27 24.85 -17.51
C ALA A 16 51.93 25.27 -16.89
N THR A 17 51.89 26.44 -16.28
CA THR A 17 50.69 27.12 -15.79
C THR A 17 50.11 27.99 -16.90
N LEU A 18 48.89 27.66 -17.35
CA LEU A 18 48.12 28.50 -18.27
C LEU A 18 47.05 29.24 -17.47
N LEU A 19 47.20 30.56 -17.30
CA LEU A 19 46.17 31.44 -16.76
C LEU A 19 45.07 31.64 -17.82
N LEU A 20 43.83 31.29 -17.48
CA LEU A 20 42.65 31.67 -18.26
C LEU A 20 41.94 32.85 -17.56
N VAL A 21 41.79 33.95 -18.28
CA VAL A 21 41.07 35.16 -17.85
C VAL A 21 39.58 34.94 -18.08
N ILE A 22 38.76 35.03 -17.02
CA ILE A 22 37.29 34.95 -17.10
C ILE A 22 36.72 36.38 -17.07
N PRO A 23 35.93 36.81 -18.08
CA PRO A 23 35.23 38.08 -18.00
C PRO A 23 33.98 37.98 -17.10
N VAL A 24 33.86 38.92 -16.17
CA VAL A 24 32.68 39.15 -15.35
C VAL A 24 31.61 39.80 -16.23
N VAL A 25 30.53 39.07 -16.51
CA VAL A 25 29.30 39.63 -17.10
C VAL A 25 28.25 39.74 -16.00
N ALA A 26 27.70 40.94 -15.86
CA ALA A 26 26.69 41.31 -14.89
C ALA A 26 25.39 40.53 -15.12
N CYS A 27 24.77 40.06 -14.02
CA CYS A 27 23.44 39.46 -14.02
C CYS A 27 22.38 40.49 -14.45
N THR A 28 21.71 40.22 -15.56
CA THR A 28 20.45 40.86 -15.94
C THR A 28 19.48 39.75 -16.31
N ASP A 29 18.38 39.68 -15.55
CA ASP A 29 17.10 38.98 -15.74
C ASP A 29 17.10 37.75 -16.67
N ALA A 30 16.99 36.58 -16.05
CA ALA A 30 16.62 35.36 -16.74
C ALA A 30 15.19 35.52 -17.28
N SER A 31 15.09 35.73 -18.59
CA SER A 31 13.86 35.52 -19.33
C SER A 31 13.57 34.02 -19.32
N ASP A 32 12.61 33.58 -18.51
CA ASP A 32 12.12 32.20 -18.50
C ASP A 32 11.45 31.88 -19.85
N GLY A 33 12.21 31.22 -20.72
CA GLY A 33 11.74 30.61 -21.96
C GLY A 33 11.10 29.23 -21.74
N PRO A 34 10.74 28.50 -22.82
CA PRO A 34 10.15 27.16 -22.73
C PRO A 34 11.06 26.19 -21.94
N SER A 35 10.41 25.23 -21.28
CA SER A 35 10.97 24.33 -20.27
C SER A 35 12.36 23.76 -20.59
N PRO A 36 13.30 23.73 -19.61
CA PRO A 36 14.66 23.24 -19.81
C PRO A 36 14.81 21.70 -19.81
N TYR A 37 13.71 20.94 -19.77
CA TYR A 37 13.74 19.47 -19.61
C TYR A 37 13.37 18.75 -20.93
N ASP A 38 14.30 17.96 -21.46
CA ASP A 38 14.14 17.19 -22.72
C ASP A 38 13.35 15.87 -22.51
N ASP A 39 13.05 15.49 -21.28
CA ASP A 39 12.39 14.22 -20.96
C ASP A 39 10.86 14.25 -21.18
N GLU A 40 10.30 13.21 -21.81
CA GLU A 40 8.85 12.99 -21.88
C GLU A 40 8.33 12.44 -20.55
N PHE A 41 7.65 13.29 -19.77
CA PHE A 41 6.86 12.89 -18.60
C PHE A 41 5.38 12.80 -18.98
N PRO A 42 4.90 11.64 -19.42
CA PRO A 42 3.51 11.49 -19.84
C PRO A 42 2.57 11.54 -18.64
N VAL A 43 1.45 12.20 -18.86
CA VAL A 43 0.25 12.18 -18.01
C VAL A 43 -0.84 11.40 -18.75
N SER A 44 -1.82 10.89 -18.02
CA SER A 44 -2.93 10.16 -18.63
C SER A 44 -3.94 11.15 -19.21
N ASP A 45 -4.42 10.91 -20.44
CA ASP A 45 -5.58 11.64 -20.97
C ASP A 45 -6.91 11.11 -20.39
N ASP A 46 -6.87 9.95 -19.71
CA ASP A 46 -8.03 9.35 -19.05
C ASP A 46 -8.34 9.99 -17.69
N ASN A 47 -9.60 9.87 -17.28
CA ASN A 47 -10.01 10.20 -15.92
C ASN A 47 -9.52 9.13 -14.94
N VAL A 48 -8.36 9.38 -14.32
CA VAL A 48 -7.77 8.50 -13.29
C VAL A 48 -8.64 8.33 -12.02
N ASN A 49 -9.66 9.18 -11.85
CA ASN A 49 -10.66 9.10 -10.77
C ASN A 49 -11.96 8.42 -11.21
N GLU A 50 -12.00 7.79 -12.38
CA GLU A 50 -13.16 7.04 -12.82
C GLU A 50 -13.51 5.92 -11.83
N GLY A 51 -14.77 5.90 -11.40
CA GLY A 51 -15.28 4.98 -10.37
C GLY A 51 -15.11 5.44 -8.92
N ALA A 52 -14.48 6.61 -8.68
CA ALA A 52 -14.34 7.16 -7.34
C ALA A 52 -15.69 7.60 -6.74
N PRO A 53 -16.05 7.16 -5.52
CA PRO A 53 -17.19 7.70 -4.79
C PRO A 53 -16.90 9.14 -4.33
N ALA A 54 -17.96 9.91 -4.04
CA ALA A 54 -17.80 11.23 -3.45
C ALA A 54 -17.16 11.09 -2.05
N ASN A 55 -16.18 11.95 -1.74
CA ASN A 55 -15.37 11.80 -0.52
C ASN A 55 -16.20 11.87 0.78
N ASP A 56 -17.28 12.65 0.79
CA ASP A 56 -18.22 12.78 1.91
C ASP A 56 -19.11 11.55 2.15
N THR A 57 -19.13 10.60 1.20
CA THR A 57 -19.83 9.31 1.35
C THR A 57 -18.94 8.21 1.95
N LEU A 58 -17.63 8.46 2.06
CA LEU A 58 -16.67 7.51 2.62
C LEU A 58 -16.57 7.65 4.14
N SER A 59 -16.37 6.52 4.82
CA SER A 59 -16.16 6.51 6.27
C SER A 59 -14.96 7.36 6.66
N ASP A 60 -15.12 8.12 7.75
CA ASP A 60 -13.99 8.76 8.39
C ASP A 60 -13.33 7.78 9.37
N ASP A 61 -12.14 7.30 9.02
CA ASP A 61 -11.39 6.33 9.84
C ASP A 61 -10.55 7.02 10.93
N ASN A 62 -10.65 8.34 11.09
CA ASN A 62 -9.96 9.07 12.15
C ASN A 62 -10.54 8.70 13.53
N LYS A 63 -9.66 8.51 14.52
CA LYS A 63 -10.10 8.44 15.92
C LYS A 63 -10.39 9.85 16.43
N ALA A 64 -11.44 10.02 17.22
CA ALA A 64 -11.89 11.32 17.73
C ALA A 64 -10.82 12.08 18.54
N ASP A 65 -9.85 11.36 19.12
CA ASP A 65 -8.74 11.85 19.93
C ASP A 65 -7.38 11.75 19.22
N ALA A 66 -7.35 11.41 17.92
CA ALA A 66 -6.10 11.24 17.19
C ALA A 66 -5.30 12.54 17.10
N VAL A 67 -4.10 12.53 17.67
CA VAL A 67 -3.10 13.59 17.47
C VAL A 67 -1.99 13.01 16.60
N TYR A 68 -1.92 13.48 15.36
CA TYR A 68 -0.87 13.07 14.43
C TYR A 68 0.42 13.88 14.64
N PRO A 69 1.60 13.28 14.41
CA PRO A 69 2.83 14.05 14.40
C PRO A 69 2.81 15.08 13.27
N VAL A 70 3.54 16.18 13.46
CA VAL A 70 3.68 17.25 12.47
C VAL A 70 4.24 16.74 11.14
N LYS A 71 5.18 15.79 11.21
CA LYS A 71 5.82 15.17 10.05
C LYS A 71 5.85 13.67 10.23
N TYR A 72 5.58 12.93 9.16
CA TYR A 72 5.61 11.48 9.15
C TYR A 72 5.90 10.94 7.76
N GLU A 73 6.59 9.81 7.69
CA GLU A 73 6.89 9.12 6.45
C GLU A 73 7.04 7.62 6.72
N ILE A 74 6.50 6.78 5.85
CA ILE A 74 6.70 5.32 5.91
C ILE A 74 8.01 4.95 5.21
N GLY A 75 8.76 4.00 5.78
CA GLY A 75 10.06 3.57 5.24
C GLY A 75 10.01 2.35 4.32
N ASP A 76 8.92 1.58 4.34
CA ASP A 76 8.81 0.27 3.66
C ASP A 76 8.53 0.44 2.16
N GLN A 77 9.46 1.03 1.40
CA GLN A 77 9.24 1.48 0.02
C GLN A 77 10.24 0.85 -0.97
N SER A 78 9.74 0.43 -2.14
CA SER A 78 10.57 0.04 -3.29
C SER A 78 11.26 1.27 -3.93
N PRO A 79 12.30 1.06 -4.77
CA PRO A 79 12.91 2.15 -5.53
C PRO A 79 11.93 2.88 -6.46
N VAL A 80 12.22 4.16 -6.76
CA VAL A 80 11.47 4.91 -7.77
C VAL A 80 11.70 4.32 -9.16
N LYS A 81 10.62 4.05 -9.88
CA LYS A 81 10.62 3.57 -11.27
C LYS A 81 10.23 4.68 -12.26
N SER A 82 10.33 4.37 -13.55
CA SER A 82 9.98 5.30 -14.64
C SER A 82 8.98 4.67 -15.60
N GLN A 83 7.86 5.36 -15.82
CA GLN A 83 6.85 4.97 -16.80
C GLN A 83 7.28 5.21 -18.26
N GLY A 84 8.43 5.86 -18.50
CA GLY A 84 8.89 6.21 -19.84
C GLY A 84 7.91 7.13 -20.56
N SER A 85 7.70 6.90 -21.86
CA SER A 85 6.83 7.69 -22.73
C SER A 85 5.39 7.17 -22.79
N ARG A 86 4.91 6.46 -21.75
CA ARG A 86 3.56 5.87 -21.69
C ARG A 86 2.71 6.50 -20.57
N GLY A 87 1.44 6.76 -20.86
CA GLY A 87 0.43 7.33 -19.95
C GLY A 87 -0.08 6.38 -18.86
N VAL A 88 0.80 5.65 -18.17
CA VAL A 88 0.45 4.54 -17.26
C VAL A 88 0.72 4.84 -15.78
N CYS A 89 0.71 6.11 -15.39
CA CYS A 89 0.98 6.56 -14.01
C CYS A 89 0.22 5.79 -12.93
N SER A 90 -1.06 5.47 -13.13
CA SER A 90 -1.88 4.73 -12.18
C SER A 90 -1.48 3.27 -12.05
N ILE A 91 -0.87 2.67 -13.09
CA ILE A 91 -0.27 1.33 -13.00
C ILE A 91 0.94 1.38 -12.09
N PHE A 92 1.85 2.35 -12.30
CA PHE A 92 3.06 2.51 -11.49
C PHE A 92 2.76 2.88 -10.03
N ALA A 93 1.79 3.76 -9.79
CA ALA A 93 1.34 4.06 -8.43
C ALA A 93 0.77 2.81 -7.75
N THR A 94 0.11 1.94 -8.52
CA THR A 94 -0.43 0.68 -7.99
C THR A 94 0.64 -0.35 -7.74
N THR A 95 1.59 -0.57 -8.65
CA THR A 95 2.73 -1.47 -8.40
C THR A 95 3.55 -1.00 -7.21
N ALA A 96 3.83 0.30 -7.10
CA ALA A 96 4.53 0.85 -5.94
C ALA A 96 3.80 0.57 -4.61
N LEU A 97 2.46 0.71 -4.56
CA LEU A 97 1.68 0.30 -3.38
C LEU A 97 1.74 -1.22 -3.14
N VAL A 98 1.61 -2.05 -4.19
CA VAL A 98 1.70 -3.52 -4.05
C VAL A 98 3.07 -3.89 -3.47
N GLU A 99 4.15 -3.32 -3.97
CA GLU A 99 5.51 -3.52 -3.45
C GLU A 99 5.62 -3.05 -2.00
N ASN A 100 5.11 -1.86 -1.66
CA ASN A 100 5.04 -1.37 -0.29
C ASN A 100 4.33 -2.39 0.64
N LEU A 101 3.20 -2.93 0.22
CA LEU A 101 2.42 -3.91 1.00
C LEU A 101 3.17 -5.23 1.18
N TYR A 102 3.82 -5.74 0.13
CA TYR A 102 4.61 -6.97 0.21
C TYR A 102 5.88 -6.80 1.05
N ILE A 103 6.59 -5.68 0.90
CA ILE A 103 7.73 -5.33 1.78
C ILE A 103 7.26 -5.28 3.22
N LYS A 104 6.13 -4.61 3.47
CA LYS A 104 5.55 -4.49 4.80
C LYS A 104 5.18 -5.85 5.41
N ALA A 105 4.71 -6.77 4.58
CA ALA A 105 4.36 -8.12 4.99
C ALA A 105 5.60 -9.02 5.23
N GLY A 106 6.81 -8.53 4.95
CA GLY A 106 8.08 -9.21 5.23
C GLY A 106 8.88 -9.65 4.00
N MET A 107 8.46 -9.26 2.79
CA MET A 107 9.19 -9.57 1.56
C MET A 107 10.46 -8.71 1.50
N PRO A 108 11.64 -9.27 1.18
CA PRO A 108 12.82 -8.46 0.96
C PRO A 108 12.58 -7.42 -0.13
N VAL A 109 13.06 -6.19 0.06
CA VAL A 109 12.89 -5.08 -0.93
C VAL A 109 13.41 -5.48 -2.31
N ALA A 110 14.49 -6.25 -2.38
CA ALA A 110 15.06 -6.73 -3.65
C ALA A 110 14.18 -7.75 -4.38
N ASP A 111 13.22 -8.39 -3.67
CA ASP A 111 12.30 -9.37 -4.24
C ASP A 111 10.92 -8.78 -4.59
N ALA A 112 10.62 -7.59 -4.07
CA ALA A 112 9.38 -6.85 -4.29
C ALA A 112 9.51 -5.92 -5.52
N ASP A 113 9.66 -6.54 -6.69
CA ASP A 113 9.70 -5.88 -7.99
C ASP A 113 8.63 -6.52 -8.89
N PHE A 114 7.47 -5.88 -8.98
CA PHE A 114 6.30 -6.42 -9.69
C PHE A 114 6.11 -5.79 -11.06
N SER A 115 5.56 -6.57 -12.00
CA SER A 115 5.44 -6.18 -13.40
C SER A 115 4.32 -5.18 -13.65
N GLU A 116 4.69 -3.96 -14.03
CA GLU A 116 3.75 -2.95 -14.55
C GLU A 116 3.12 -3.43 -15.87
N GLN A 117 3.90 -4.12 -16.71
CA GLN A 117 3.45 -4.63 -18.00
C GLN A 117 2.30 -5.64 -17.84
N TYR A 118 2.46 -6.60 -16.94
CA TYR A 118 1.42 -7.58 -16.64
C TYR A 118 0.19 -6.93 -16.01
N MET A 119 0.37 -5.97 -15.09
CA MET A 119 -0.74 -5.27 -14.47
C MET A 119 -1.57 -4.50 -15.50
N GLN A 120 -0.92 -3.80 -16.44
CA GLN A 120 -1.60 -3.09 -17.51
C GLN A 120 -2.38 -4.04 -18.42
N TRP A 121 -1.82 -5.20 -18.74
CA TRP A 121 -2.55 -6.23 -19.47
C TRP A 121 -3.75 -6.77 -18.68
N SER A 122 -3.56 -7.06 -17.40
CA SER A 122 -4.55 -7.68 -16.52
C SER A 122 -5.78 -6.79 -16.34
N VAL A 123 -5.59 -5.49 -16.08
CA VAL A 123 -6.72 -4.56 -15.90
C VAL A 123 -7.54 -4.40 -17.20
N LYS A 124 -6.88 -4.41 -18.36
CA LYS A 124 -7.56 -4.22 -19.64
C LYS A 124 -8.24 -5.49 -20.15
N ASN A 125 -7.60 -6.65 -20.00
CA ASN A 125 -8.10 -7.91 -20.56
C ASN A 125 -8.87 -8.78 -19.56
N GLN A 126 -8.48 -8.81 -18.29
CA GLN A 126 -9.10 -9.68 -17.28
C GLN A 126 -10.21 -8.97 -16.49
N ILE A 127 -10.01 -7.70 -16.15
CA ILE A 127 -11.08 -6.86 -15.56
C ILE A 127 -12.00 -6.31 -16.65
N GLY A 128 -11.45 -5.96 -17.83
CA GLY A 128 -12.24 -5.48 -18.97
C GLY A 128 -12.54 -3.98 -18.94
N THR A 129 -11.71 -3.19 -18.23
CA THR A 129 -11.85 -1.73 -18.08
C THR A 129 -10.69 -1.01 -18.76
N PHE A 130 -10.92 0.21 -19.27
CA PHE A 130 -9.90 0.99 -20.00
C PHE A 130 -9.29 0.23 -21.20
N ALA A 131 -10.08 -0.63 -21.85
CA ALA A 131 -9.58 -1.54 -22.87
C ALA A 131 -9.08 -0.84 -24.15
N ASN A 132 -9.51 0.41 -24.38
CA ASN A 132 -9.23 1.22 -25.55
C ASN A 132 -8.46 2.52 -25.24
N THR A 133 -7.81 2.59 -24.08
CA THR A 133 -7.01 3.73 -23.64
C THR A 133 -5.66 3.26 -23.10
N GLU A 134 -4.67 4.14 -22.97
CA GLU A 134 -3.39 3.77 -22.38
C GLU A 134 -3.45 3.71 -20.84
N GLY A 135 -4.18 4.64 -20.23
CA GLY A 135 -4.30 4.82 -18.79
C GLY A 135 -5.23 3.82 -18.11
N SER A 136 -5.44 4.05 -16.81
CA SER A 136 -6.33 3.27 -15.93
C SER A 136 -6.60 4.05 -14.64
N SER A 137 -7.25 3.43 -13.65
CA SER A 137 -7.41 3.99 -12.29
C SER A 137 -6.82 3.06 -11.22
N GLY A 138 -6.40 3.62 -10.09
CA GLY A 138 -5.85 2.83 -8.97
C GLY A 138 -6.84 1.77 -8.44
N ASP A 139 -8.15 2.08 -8.44
CA ASP A 139 -9.20 1.12 -8.04
C ASP A 139 -9.29 -0.07 -8.99
N ALA A 140 -9.33 0.17 -10.31
CA ALA A 140 -9.39 -0.90 -11.30
C ALA A 140 -8.14 -1.78 -11.24
N ASN A 141 -6.97 -1.16 -11.06
CA ASN A 141 -5.68 -1.85 -10.95
C ASN A 141 -5.64 -2.73 -9.69
N LEU A 142 -6.02 -2.19 -8.52
CA LEU A 142 -6.07 -2.98 -7.28
C LEU A 142 -7.09 -4.12 -7.37
N LYS A 143 -8.27 -3.90 -7.99
CA LYS A 143 -9.24 -4.99 -8.24
C LYS A 143 -8.64 -6.10 -9.10
N SER A 144 -7.78 -5.74 -10.07
CA SER A 144 -7.03 -6.71 -10.87
C SER A 144 -6.11 -7.57 -10.01
N VAL A 145 -5.32 -6.95 -9.12
CA VAL A 145 -4.40 -7.66 -8.23
C VAL A 145 -5.15 -8.52 -7.20
N VAL A 146 -6.26 -8.03 -6.65
CA VAL A 146 -7.09 -8.81 -5.72
C VAL A 146 -7.66 -10.06 -6.40
N ARG A 147 -8.19 -9.92 -7.61
CA ARG A 147 -8.88 -11.04 -8.29
C ARG A 147 -7.91 -12.02 -8.95
N PHE A 148 -6.93 -11.50 -9.69
CA PHE A 148 -6.07 -12.27 -10.59
C PHE A 148 -4.61 -12.32 -10.14
N GLY A 149 -4.19 -11.41 -9.26
CA GLY A 149 -2.81 -11.26 -8.83
C GLY A 149 -1.93 -10.57 -9.88
N THR A 150 -0.68 -10.32 -9.50
CA THR A 150 0.38 -9.84 -10.39
C THR A 150 1.56 -10.83 -10.43
N VAL A 151 2.55 -10.55 -11.27
CA VAL A 151 3.79 -11.33 -11.40
C VAL A 151 5.01 -10.44 -11.16
N LYS A 152 6.20 -11.04 -11.04
CA LYS A 152 7.42 -10.25 -10.89
C LYS A 152 7.80 -9.58 -12.20
N GLU A 153 8.49 -8.45 -12.13
CA GLU A 153 8.97 -7.71 -13.30
C GLU A 153 9.84 -8.59 -14.22
N GLY A 154 10.63 -9.50 -13.65
CA GLY A 154 11.41 -10.48 -14.41
C GLY A 154 10.59 -11.47 -15.26
N ASP A 155 9.30 -11.67 -14.95
CA ASP A 155 8.42 -12.58 -15.70
C ASP A 155 7.82 -11.92 -16.95
N TRP A 156 7.62 -10.59 -16.91
CA TRP A 156 7.27 -9.75 -18.06
C TRP A 156 7.80 -8.33 -17.87
N VAL A 157 8.93 -8.05 -18.51
CA VAL A 157 9.62 -6.76 -18.38
C VAL A 157 8.80 -5.64 -19.03
N TYR A 158 8.77 -4.49 -18.36
CA TYR A 158 8.11 -3.28 -18.81
C TYR A 158 8.77 -2.66 -20.04
N GLU A 159 7.94 -2.35 -21.04
CA GLU A 159 8.34 -1.58 -22.21
C GLU A 159 8.00 -0.10 -22.03
N THR A 160 9.02 0.75 -22.16
CA THR A 160 8.93 2.20 -21.87
C THR A 160 8.29 3.04 -22.98
N ALA A 161 8.04 2.45 -24.16
CA ALA A 161 7.45 3.13 -25.31
C ALA A 161 6.18 2.40 -25.77
N PRO A 162 5.14 3.12 -26.22
CA PRO A 162 3.93 2.48 -26.72
C PRO A 162 4.20 1.73 -28.03
N TRP A 163 3.48 0.62 -28.25
CA TRP A 163 3.52 -0.05 -29.55
C TRP A 163 3.00 0.83 -30.67
N THR A 164 3.68 0.79 -31.81
CA THR A 164 3.26 1.46 -33.04
C THR A 164 3.02 0.44 -34.15
N ALA A 165 2.72 0.93 -35.36
CA ALA A 165 2.60 0.10 -36.57
C ALA A 165 3.86 -0.75 -36.85
N SER A 166 5.03 -0.39 -36.30
CA SER A 166 6.25 -1.21 -36.39
C SER A 166 6.17 -2.50 -35.58
N ASN A 167 5.43 -2.51 -34.47
CA ASN A 167 5.26 -3.66 -33.60
C ASN A 167 4.11 -4.53 -34.10
N ASP A 168 2.98 -3.90 -34.45
CA ASP A 168 1.81 -4.57 -35.00
C ASP A 168 1.05 -3.62 -35.93
N ALA A 169 0.70 -4.10 -37.12
CA ALA A 169 0.06 -3.28 -38.15
C ALA A 169 -1.29 -2.67 -37.72
N ALA A 170 -1.95 -3.24 -36.70
CA ALA A 170 -3.20 -2.70 -36.17
C ALA A 170 -2.99 -1.52 -35.18
N CYS A 171 -1.76 -1.27 -34.72
CA CYS A 171 -1.43 -0.16 -33.83
C CYS A 171 -1.14 1.13 -34.64
N THR A 172 -2.15 1.56 -35.40
CA THR A 172 -2.10 2.73 -36.29
C THR A 172 -3.39 3.55 -36.16
N GLY A 173 -3.30 4.89 -36.24
CA GLY A 173 -4.49 5.76 -36.27
C GLY A 173 -4.89 6.41 -34.94
N GLY A 174 -4.07 6.32 -33.90
CA GLY A 174 -4.21 7.10 -32.66
C GLY A 174 -5.24 6.54 -31.68
N GLU A 175 -6.53 6.72 -31.96
CA GLU A 175 -7.62 6.40 -31.02
C GLU A 175 -8.26 5.03 -31.28
N ASN A 176 -8.84 4.43 -30.24
CA ASN A 176 -9.57 3.16 -30.30
C ASN A 176 -8.77 2.01 -30.91
N LEU A 177 -7.47 1.97 -30.62
CA LEU A 177 -6.62 0.87 -31.05
C LEU A 177 -7.05 -0.43 -30.36
N PRO A 178 -6.75 -1.60 -30.94
CA PRO A 178 -6.90 -2.87 -30.24
C PRO A 178 -6.20 -2.83 -28.87
N THR A 179 -6.76 -3.49 -27.86
CA THR A 179 -6.21 -3.51 -26.49
C THR A 179 -4.73 -3.88 -26.43
N LYS A 180 -4.30 -4.83 -27.27
CA LYS A 180 -2.89 -5.23 -27.41
C LYS A 180 -1.93 -4.08 -27.72
N CYS A 181 -2.40 -3.01 -28.36
CA CYS A 181 -1.58 -1.82 -28.64
C CYS A 181 -1.31 -1.01 -27.37
N TYR A 182 -2.28 -0.97 -26.45
CA TYR A 182 -2.10 -0.32 -25.15
C TYR A 182 -1.35 -1.21 -24.17
N THR A 183 -1.50 -2.53 -24.25
CA THR A 183 -0.81 -3.50 -23.37
C THR A 183 0.54 -3.96 -23.88
N ASN A 184 1.04 -3.39 -24.99
CA ASN A 184 2.23 -3.85 -25.69
C ASN A 184 2.29 -5.38 -25.85
N GLY A 185 1.19 -5.96 -26.33
CA GLY A 185 1.05 -7.38 -26.60
C GLY A 185 0.36 -8.18 -25.50
N GLU A 186 0.61 -9.49 -25.55
CA GLU A 186 0.02 -10.52 -24.68
C GLU A 186 1.11 -11.09 -23.75
N PRO A 187 0.74 -11.57 -22.55
CA PRO A 187 1.71 -12.07 -21.58
C PRO A 187 2.49 -13.25 -22.16
N PRO A 188 3.83 -13.26 -22.04
CA PRO A 188 4.64 -14.39 -22.42
C PRO A 188 4.37 -15.60 -21.52
N ALA A 189 4.84 -16.78 -21.94
CA ALA A 189 4.70 -18.00 -21.16
C ALA A 189 5.23 -17.84 -19.72
N SER A 190 6.38 -17.18 -19.56
CA SER A 190 6.98 -16.83 -18.26
C SER A 190 5.99 -16.15 -17.33
N ALA A 191 5.25 -15.16 -17.82
CA ALA A 191 4.25 -14.45 -17.05
C ALA A 191 2.99 -15.29 -16.80
N THR A 192 2.50 -16.02 -17.80
CA THR A 192 1.27 -16.83 -17.64
C THR A 192 1.44 -17.98 -16.65
N SER A 193 2.63 -18.61 -16.58
CA SER A 193 2.92 -19.71 -15.67
C SER A 193 3.55 -19.29 -14.34
N ALA A 194 3.94 -18.02 -14.19
CA ALA A 194 4.54 -17.50 -12.95
C ALA A 194 3.55 -17.53 -11.78
N THR A 195 4.10 -17.61 -10.56
CA THR A 195 3.36 -17.41 -9.32
C THR A 195 2.60 -16.09 -9.34
N LYS A 196 1.34 -16.12 -8.87
CA LYS A 196 0.47 -14.93 -8.83
C LYS A 196 0.43 -14.37 -7.42
N PHE A 197 0.89 -13.13 -7.28
CA PHE A 197 0.90 -12.38 -6.03
C PHE A 197 -0.40 -11.60 -5.89
N LYS A 198 -1.25 -11.99 -4.94
CA LYS A 198 -2.59 -11.42 -4.73
C LYS A 198 -2.67 -10.57 -3.47
N LEU A 199 -3.52 -9.55 -3.52
CA LEU A 199 -3.91 -8.76 -2.35
C LEU A 199 -5.26 -9.26 -1.79
N PRO A 200 -5.48 -9.25 -0.46
CA PRO A 200 -6.73 -9.79 0.10
C PRO A 200 -7.96 -8.97 -0.27
N SER A 201 -7.85 -7.65 -0.23
CA SER A 201 -8.94 -6.72 -0.55
C SER A 201 -8.40 -5.31 -0.81
N SER A 202 -9.20 -4.49 -1.48
CA SER A 202 -8.95 -3.06 -1.70
C SER A 202 -10.16 -2.22 -1.29
N ARG A 203 -9.91 -0.94 -0.99
CA ARG A 203 -10.96 0.02 -0.63
C ARG A 203 -10.59 1.46 -0.94
N TRP A 204 -11.61 2.28 -1.11
CA TRP A 204 -11.49 3.74 -1.08
C TRP A 204 -11.25 4.23 0.36
N ILE A 205 -10.48 5.31 0.50
CA ILE A 205 -10.24 6.00 1.77
C ILE A 205 -10.77 7.43 1.63
N ASN A 206 -11.46 7.91 2.66
CA ASN A 206 -11.72 9.35 2.79
C ASN A 206 -10.39 10.12 2.85
N ASN A 207 -10.25 11.18 2.05
CA ASN A 207 -9.04 12.00 1.99
C ASN A 207 -8.62 12.55 3.36
N ASN A 208 -9.56 12.79 4.27
CA ASN A 208 -9.27 13.22 5.64
C ASN A 208 -8.65 12.12 6.50
N SER A 209 -8.82 10.85 6.13
CA SER A 209 -8.34 9.68 6.88
C SER A 209 -7.01 9.14 6.34
N ILE A 210 -6.39 9.79 5.36
CA ILE A 210 -5.07 9.38 4.82
C ILE A 210 -4.01 9.36 5.94
N LYS A 211 -3.97 10.35 6.85
CA LYS A 211 -3.04 10.34 8.00
C LYS A 211 -3.32 9.18 8.96
N ALA A 212 -4.58 8.88 9.22
CA ALA A 212 -4.98 7.73 10.04
C ALA A 212 -4.46 6.43 9.42
N HIS A 213 -4.59 6.27 8.10
CA HIS A 213 -4.09 5.12 7.38
C HIS A 213 -2.56 5.02 7.47
N LEU A 214 -1.83 6.08 7.10
CA LEU A 214 -0.37 6.10 7.11
C LEU A 214 0.20 5.78 8.51
N THR A 215 -0.42 6.27 9.58
CA THR A 215 0.06 6.01 10.95
C THR A 215 -0.37 4.66 11.50
N GLY A 216 -1.63 4.28 11.24
CA GLY A 216 -2.24 3.07 11.79
C GLY A 216 -1.82 1.80 11.07
N LYS A 217 -1.78 1.85 9.73
CA LYS A 217 -1.43 0.71 8.87
C LYS A 217 0.03 0.73 8.42
N LYS A 218 0.66 1.92 8.37
CA LYS A 218 2.06 2.10 7.93
C LYS A 218 2.29 1.60 6.50
N THR A 219 1.33 1.88 5.63
CA THR A 219 1.27 1.49 4.22
C THR A 219 0.85 2.71 3.40
N GLY A 220 1.25 2.73 2.13
CA GLY A 220 0.99 3.83 1.21
C GLY A 220 -0.48 3.95 0.81
N VAL A 221 -0.80 5.05 0.13
CA VAL A 221 -2.12 5.32 -0.43
C VAL A 221 -1.97 5.81 -1.85
N ILE A 222 -2.63 5.15 -2.81
CA ILE A 222 -2.68 5.66 -4.18
C ILE A 222 -3.65 6.81 -4.21
N VAL A 223 -3.25 7.93 -4.79
CA VAL A 223 -4.15 9.06 -5.05
C VAL A 223 -4.12 9.38 -6.54
N GLY A 224 -5.28 9.27 -7.18
CA GLY A 224 -5.53 9.83 -8.50
C GLY A 224 -6.08 11.25 -8.39
N PHE A 225 -5.77 12.11 -9.35
CA PHE A 225 -6.31 13.46 -9.40
C PHE A 225 -6.33 14.05 -10.82
N THR A 226 -7.11 15.12 -10.96
CA THR A 226 -7.01 16.02 -12.11
C THR A 226 -5.64 16.70 -12.11
N PHE A 227 -4.95 16.69 -13.24
CA PHE A 227 -3.62 17.27 -13.40
C PHE A 227 -3.69 18.75 -13.79
N PHE A 228 -2.83 19.58 -13.20
CA PHE A 228 -2.72 21.00 -13.49
C PHE A 228 -1.26 21.33 -13.83
N TYR A 229 -1.01 21.77 -15.07
CA TYR A 229 0.33 21.76 -15.63
C TYR A 229 1.29 22.74 -14.94
N GLN A 230 0.84 23.94 -14.58
CA GLN A 230 1.71 24.93 -13.94
C GLN A 230 2.04 24.53 -12.50
N SER A 231 1.02 24.05 -11.77
CA SER A 231 1.13 23.51 -10.42
C SER A 231 2.21 22.43 -10.32
N TRP A 232 2.24 21.51 -11.29
CA TRP A 232 3.26 20.45 -11.39
C TRP A 232 4.61 20.91 -11.95
N ASN A 233 4.75 22.19 -12.31
CA ASN A 233 5.89 22.72 -13.05
C ASN A 233 6.19 21.92 -14.33
N HIS A 234 5.13 21.38 -14.94
CA HIS A 234 5.24 20.46 -16.05
C HIS A 234 5.52 21.23 -17.35
N ARG A 235 6.43 20.71 -18.19
CA ARG A 235 6.89 21.39 -19.41
C ARG A 235 5.80 21.72 -20.43
N ARG A 236 4.71 20.95 -20.43
CA ARG A 236 3.53 21.18 -21.29
C ARG A 236 2.62 22.33 -20.80
N SER A 237 2.96 22.97 -19.69
CA SER A 237 2.24 24.15 -19.19
C SER A 237 2.31 25.30 -20.19
N GLU A 238 1.16 25.93 -20.46
CA GLU A 238 1.09 27.20 -21.20
C GLU A 238 1.47 28.41 -20.33
N LEU A 239 1.53 28.20 -19.01
CA LEU A 239 1.90 29.21 -18.02
C LEU A 239 3.35 29.00 -17.53
N PRO A 240 4.04 30.04 -17.05
CA PRO A 240 5.42 29.94 -16.55
C PRO A 240 5.59 28.91 -15.43
N ILE A 241 6.63 28.09 -15.53
CA ILE A 241 6.97 27.02 -14.57
C ILE A 241 8.23 27.36 -13.77
N SER A 242 8.54 26.60 -12.71
CA SER A 242 9.75 26.82 -11.90
C SER A 242 10.62 25.56 -11.84
N THR A 243 11.81 25.66 -12.44
CA THR A 243 12.90 24.67 -12.34
C THR A 243 13.29 24.37 -10.88
N PRO A 244 13.48 25.36 -9.98
CA PRO A 244 13.75 25.07 -8.58
C PRO A 244 12.66 24.28 -7.86
N LEU A 245 11.38 24.54 -8.15
CA LEU A 245 10.29 23.77 -7.56
C LEU A 245 10.20 22.36 -8.16
N TRP A 246 10.44 22.23 -9.47
CA TRP A 246 10.54 20.92 -10.13
C TRP A 246 11.64 20.04 -9.54
N GLN A 247 12.84 20.59 -9.36
CA GLN A 247 13.97 19.86 -8.76
C GLN A 247 13.71 19.45 -7.32
N LYS A 248 12.94 20.26 -6.56
CA LYS A 248 12.49 19.91 -5.21
C LYS A 248 11.25 19.00 -5.18
N GLY A 249 10.66 18.69 -6.34
CA GLY A 249 9.45 17.87 -6.45
C GLY A 249 8.20 18.56 -5.90
N VAL A 250 8.13 19.89 -5.90
CA VAL A 250 7.05 20.65 -5.27
C VAL A 250 5.89 20.87 -6.25
N VAL A 251 4.70 20.45 -5.83
CA VAL A 251 3.44 20.64 -6.52
C VAL A 251 2.52 21.50 -5.66
N THR A 252 2.39 22.78 -6.03
CA THR A 252 1.59 23.78 -5.31
C THR A 252 0.11 23.66 -5.65
N TYR A 253 -0.81 24.19 -4.85
CA TYR A 253 -2.21 24.28 -5.26
C TYR A 253 -2.37 25.13 -6.56
N PRO A 254 -3.20 24.71 -7.54
CA PRO A 254 -3.34 25.42 -8.80
C PRO A 254 -4.06 26.77 -8.60
N ASN A 255 -3.49 27.83 -9.18
CA ASN A 255 -4.14 29.14 -9.21
C ASN A 255 -5.32 29.14 -10.22
N ALA A 256 -6.12 30.21 -10.20
CA ALA A 256 -7.31 30.31 -11.04
C ALA A 256 -7.00 30.17 -12.55
N LYS A 257 -5.87 30.72 -13.02
CA LYS A 257 -5.50 30.64 -14.43
C LYS A 257 -5.04 29.24 -14.82
N ASP A 258 -4.24 28.58 -13.97
CA ASP A 258 -3.83 27.19 -14.18
C ASP A 258 -5.05 26.26 -14.24
N LYS A 259 -6.04 26.47 -13.36
CA LYS A 259 -7.32 25.75 -13.43
C LYS A 259 -8.03 25.98 -14.75
N GLU A 260 -8.15 27.23 -15.19
CA GLU A 260 -8.81 27.58 -16.45
C GLU A 260 -8.16 26.87 -17.65
N VAL A 261 -6.83 26.97 -17.81
CA VAL A 261 -6.13 26.45 -18.99
C VAL A 261 -5.98 24.93 -18.96
N SER A 262 -5.67 24.35 -17.79
CA SER A 262 -5.47 22.90 -17.66
C SER A 262 -6.80 22.14 -17.79
N LEU A 263 -7.94 22.71 -17.39
CA LEU A 263 -9.24 22.06 -17.55
C LEU A 263 -9.75 22.07 -19.00
N VAL A 264 -9.17 22.87 -19.89
CA VAL A 264 -9.44 22.79 -21.34
C VAL A 264 -8.72 21.58 -21.95
N LYS A 265 -7.51 21.26 -21.46
CA LYS A 265 -6.69 20.11 -21.87
C LYS A 265 -6.59 19.12 -20.72
N ARG A 266 -7.73 18.53 -20.37
CA ARG A 266 -7.85 17.68 -19.17
C ARG A 266 -6.87 16.51 -19.26
N ALA A 267 -6.11 16.35 -18.19
CA ALA A 267 -5.27 15.19 -17.96
C ALA A 267 -5.45 14.72 -16.51
N GLY A 268 -5.10 13.47 -16.26
CA GLY A 268 -5.05 12.85 -14.95
C GLY A 268 -3.64 12.36 -14.63
N HIS A 269 -3.33 12.28 -13.35
CA HIS A 269 -2.10 11.64 -12.86
C HIS A 269 -2.38 10.91 -11.55
N ALA A 270 -1.57 9.90 -11.26
CA ALA A 270 -1.68 9.11 -10.05
C ALA A 270 -0.30 8.86 -9.43
N ILE A 271 -0.26 8.85 -8.11
CA ILE A 271 0.97 8.75 -7.28
C ILE A 271 0.68 7.93 -6.04
N GLU A 272 1.73 7.49 -5.35
CA GLU A 272 1.64 6.88 -4.02
C GLU A 272 2.01 7.91 -2.95
N ILE A 273 1.08 8.28 -2.07
CA ILE A 273 1.35 9.06 -0.87
C ILE A 273 1.97 8.13 0.18
N VAL A 274 3.10 8.57 0.73
CA VAL A 274 3.92 7.80 1.70
C VAL A 274 4.13 8.56 3.01
N GLY A 275 3.74 9.83 3.08
CA GLY A 275 3.98 10.66 4.25
C GLY A 275 3.37 12.04 4.14
N TRP A 276 3.68 12.89 5.11
CA TRP A 276 3.33 14.31 5.09
C TRP A 276 4.27 15.16 5.94
N ASP A 277 4.20 16.46 5.71
CA ASP A 277 4.81 17.51 6.52
C ASP A 277 3.83 18.68 6.64
N ASP A 278 3.27 18.88 7.85
CA ASP A 278 2.28 19.92 8.14
C ASP A 278 2.89 21.32 8.22
N GLU A 279 4.22 21.41 8.40
CA GLU A 279 4.90 22.68 8.63
C GLU A 279 5.65 23.20 7.40
N ILE A 280 6.00 22.32 6.47
CA ILE A 280 6.64 22.74 5.22
C ILE A 280 5.73 23.68 4.45
N ALA A 281 6.34 24.74 3.90
CA ALA A 281 5.63 25.78 3.20
C ALA A 281 6.41 26.29 1.98
N PHE A 282 5.69 26.54 0.89
CA PHE A 282 6.23 27.02 -0.37
C PHE A 282 5.48 28.25 -0.86
N ASP A 283 6.18 29.11 -1.59
CA ASP A 283 5.61 30.36 -2.12
C ASP A 283 4.50 30.05 -3.13
N MET A 284 3.36 30.72 -2.96
CA MET A 284 2.26 30.66 -3.92
C MET A 284 2.60 31.49 -5.15
N ARG A 285 2.12 31.07 -6.33
CA ARG A 285 2.36 31.77 -7.59
C ARG A 285 1.07 32.03 -8.36
N ASP A 286 1.02 33.17 -9.03
CA ASP A 286 -0.07 33.51 -9.95
C ASP A 286 0.13 32.88 -11.35
N GLY A 287 -0.80 33.18 -12.27
CA GLY A 287 -0.76 32.66 -13.63
C GLY A 287 0.42 33.17 -14.47
N GLU A 288 1.10 34.23 -14.03
CA GLU A 288 2.32 34.77 -14.65
C GLU A 288 3.58 34.19 -14.00
N GLY A 289 3.44 33.32 -13.00
CA GLY A 289 4.54 32.72 -12.26
C GLY A 289 5.11 33.61 -11.15
N ASN A 290 4.52 34.80 -10.93
CA ASN A 290 4.98 35.73 -9.91
C ASN A 290 4.54 35.27 -8.51
N PRO A 291 5.34 35.52 -7.46
CA PRO A 291 4.93 35.25 -6.09
C PRO A 291 3.67 36.06 -5.72
N VAL A 292 2.64 35.38 -5.23
CA VAL A 292 1.42 36.02 -4.74
C VAL A 292 1.74 36.75 -3.44
N LYS A 293 1.28 37.99 -3.30
CA LYS A 293 1.53 38.82 -2.11
C LYS A 293 0.23 39.19 -1.39
N ASP A 294 0.31 39.35 -0.07
CA ASP A 294 -0.78 39.92 0.74
C ASP A 294 -0.90 41.45 0.55
N ALA A 295 -1.87 42.06 1.22
CA ALA A 295 -2.10 43.51 1.15
C ALA A 295 -0.94 44.35 1.72
N GLN A 296 -0.04 43.72 2.49
CA GLN A 296 1.14 44.32 3.09
C GLN A 296 2.40 44.09 2.24
N GLY A 297 2.29 43.35 1.13
CA GLY A 297 3.40 43.04 0.22
C GLY A 297 4.23 41.81 0.60
N ASN A 298 3.83 41.04 1.62
CA ASN A 298 4.51 39.80 1.99
C ASN A 298 4.12 38.67 1.05
N VAL A 299 5.07 37.81 0.68
CA VAL A 299 4.80 36.63 -0.15
C VAL A 299 3.94 35.63 0.63
N LEU A 300 2.80 35.26 0.04
CA LEU A 300 1.93 34.23 0.57
C LEU A 300 2.56 32.86 0.34
N LYS A 301 2.56 32.04 1.40
CA LYS A 301 3.02 30.66 1.36
C LYS A 301 1.85 29.73 1.63
N GLU A 302 1.80 28.65 0.88
CA GLU A 302 0.94 27.51 1.20
C GLU A 302 1.71 26.57 2.13
N LYS A 303 1.03 26.05 3.14
CA LYS A 303 1.61 25.22 4.21
C LYS A 303 0.87 23.88 4.25
N GLY A 304 1.60 22.81 4.53
CA GLY A 304 1.05 21.46 4.64
C GLY A 304 1.06 20.71 3.31
N TYR A 305 1.96 19.74 3.21
CA TYR A 305 2.17 18.95 1.99
C TYR A 305 2.21 17.46 2.31
N TRP A 306 1.62 16.66 1.43
CA TRP A 306 1.86 15.22 1.35
C TRP A 306 3.24 14.96 0.76
N ILE A 307 3.91 13.91 1.26
CA ILE A 307 5.12 13.35 0.67
C ILE A 307 4.69 12.18 -0.19
N PHE A 308 5.11 12.16 -1.45
CA PHE A 308 4.71 11.12 -2.40
C PHE A 308 5.86 10.59 -3.23
N LYS A 309 5.71 9.35 -3.68
CA LYS A 309 6.56 8.70 -4.68
C LYS A 309 5.95 8.87 -6.07
N ASN A 310 6.74 9.38 -7.02
CA ASN A 310 6.33 9.54 -8.42
C ASN A 310 6.87 8.40 -9.30
N SER A 311 6.44 8.36 -10.56
CA SER A 311 6.79 7.32 -11.56
C SER A 311 7.57 7.88 -12.75
N TRP A 312 8.37 8.92 -12.55
CA TRP A 312 9.13 9.63 -13.59
C TRP A 312 10.64 9.40 -13.52
N GLY A 313 11.06 8.36 -12.79
CA GLY A 313 12.48 8.08 -12.55
C GLY A 313 13.13 9.09 -11.60
N THR A 314 14.46 9.05 -11.56
CA THR A 314 15.28 9.76 -10.55
C THR A 314 16.21 10.82 -11.14
N ALA A 315 16.10 11.10 -12.44
CA ALA A 315 17.04 11.96 -13.14
C ALA A 315 16.71 13.45 -13.08
N SER A 316 15.46 13.83 -12.81
CA SER A 316 14.99 15.21 -13.00
C SER A 316 13.98 15.70 -11.95
N PHE A 317 12.79 15.09 -11.88
CA PHE A 317 11.78 15.48 -10.90
C PHE A 317 12.23 15.12 -9.48
N GLY A 318 12.16 16.07 -8.55
CA GLY A 318 12.42 15.78 -7.14
C GLY A 318 13.85 15.37 -6.82
N VAL A 319 14.83 15.63 -7.71
CA VAL A 319 16.25 15.29 -7.49
C VAL A 319 16.84 15.86 -6.20
N ASP A 320 16.30 16.97 -5.71
CA ASP A 320 16.70 17.64 -4.46
C ASP A 320 15.75 17.31 -3.29
N HIS A 321 14.82 16.37 -3.45
CA HIS A 321 13.85 16.03 -2.41
C HIS A 321 14.52 15.26 -1.25
N PRO A 322 14.28 15.61 0.03
CA PRO A 322 14.98 15.00 1.18
C PRO A 322 14.81 13.47 1.32
N THR A 323 13.66 12.93 0.93
CA THR A 323 13.40 11.48 0.90
C THR A 323 14.22 10.74 -0.17
N GLY A 324 14.58 11.44 -1.25
CA GLY A 324 15.28 10.87 -2.40
C GLY A 324 14.75 11.39 -3.73
N ALA A 325 15.55 11.24 -4.78
CA ALA A 325 15.18 11.63 -6.14
C ALA A 325 13.90 10.91 -6.60
N GLY A 326 13.01 11.63 -7.30
CA GLY A 326 11.72 11.10 -7.76
C GLY A 326 10.57 11.17 -6.74
N TYR A 327 10.85 11.60 -5.51
CA TYR A 327 9.81 11.95 -4.54
C TYR A 327 9.40 13.42 -4.66
N GLY A 328 8.23 13.77 -4.13
CA GLY A 328 7.72 15.13 -4.18
C GLY A 328 6.85 15.53 -2.99
N TYR A 329 6.58 16.83 -2.93
CA TYR A 329 5.62 17.46 -2.04
C TYR A 329 4.36 17.83 -2.83
N LEU A 330 3.19 17.35 -2.41
CA LEU A 330 1.90 17.72 -3.01
C LEU A 330 1.03 18.45 -1.99
N SER A 331 0.53 19.63 -2.36
CA SER A 331 -0.37 20.42 -1.52
C SER A 331 -1.50 19.54 -0.94
N MET A 332 -1.71 19.62 0.38
CA MET A 332 -2.82 18.89 1.00
C MET A 332 -4.18 19.37 0.49
N LYS A 333 -4.30 20.67 0.22
CA LYS A 333 -5.51 21.28 -0.35
C LYS A 333 -5.79 20.74 -1.75
N TYR A 334 -4.75 20.47 -2.53
CA TYR A 334 -4.88 19.85 -3.86
C TYR A 334 -5.57 18.49 -3.76
N VAL A 335 -5.07 17.61 -2.88
CA VAL A 335 -5.66 16.27 -2.69
C VAL A 335 -7.09 16.38 -2.15
N ALA A 336 -7.34 17.29 -1.22
CA ALA A 336 -8.68 17.49 -0.66
C ALA A 336 -9.72 17.90 -1.72
N GLU A 337 -9.34 18.70 -2.72
CA GLU A 337 -10.27 19.23 -3.74
C GLU A 337 -10.36 18.36 -5.01
N PHE A 338 -9.23 17.75 -5.43
CA PHE A 338 -9.12 17.09 -6.73
C PHE A 338 -8.73 15.62 -6.65
N GLY A 339 -8.39 15.13 -5.46
CA GLY A 339 -7.87 13.79 -5.22
C GLY A 339 -8.93 12.78 -4.87
N SER A 340 -8.67 11.52 -5.20
CA SER A 340 -9.42 10.37 -4.71
C SER A 340 -8.44 9.27 -4.31
N ALA A 341 -8.60 8.77 -3.08
CA ALA A 341 -7.63 7.89 -2.44
C ALA A 341 -8.10 6.43 -2.39
N VAL A 342 -7.23 5.50 -2.76
CA VAL A 342 -7.44 4.05 -2.63
C VAL A 342 -6.25 3.36 -1.99
N THR A 343 -6.53 2.27 -1.29
CA THR A 343 -5.52 1.41 -0.67
C THR A 343 -5.93 -0.07 -0.76
N ALA A 344 -5.06 -0.95 -0.27
CA ALA A 344 -5.35 -2.35 -0.08
C ALA A 344 -4.81 -2.87 1.26
N GLU A 345 -5.34 -4.01 1.70
CA GLU A 345 -4.89 -4.67 2.92
C GLU A 345 -3.59 -5.45 2.70
N LEU A 346 -2.84 -5.65 3.78
CA LEU A 346 -1.57 -6.37 3.74
C LEU A 346 -1.75 -7.82 3.28
N PRO A 347 -0.94 -8.30 2.32
CA PRO A 347 -0.93 -9.71 1.96
C PRO A 347 -0.33 -10.56 3.08
N SER A 348 -0.70 -11.84 3.10
CA SER A 348 -0.05 -12.84 3.93
C SER A 348 1.10 -13.48 3.12
N LEU A 349 2.33 -13.40 3.63
CA LEU A 349 3.48 -14.07 3.00
C LEU A 349 3.69 -15.50 3.50
N THR A 350 3.08 -15.82 4.64
CA THR A 350 2.87 -17.22 4.99
C THR A 350 1.89 -17.78 3.97
N PRO A 351 2.26 -18.84 3.23
CA PRO A 351 1.31 -19.58 2.41
C PRO A 351 0.05 -19.81 3.23
N ALA A 352 -1.11 -19.63 2.63
CA ALA A 352 -2.36 -19.93 3.29
C ALA A 352 -2.33 -21.43 3.60
N ARG A 353 -2.08 -21.79 4.86
CA ARG A 353 -1.99 -23.21 5.22
C ARG A 353 -3.32 -23.88 4.86
N GLU A 354 -3.23 -24.99 4.13
CA GLU A 354 -4.39 -25.81 3.80
C GLU A 354 -5.28 -26.07 5.03
N VAL A 355 -6.57 -25.83 4.87
CA VAL A 355 -7.58 -26.14 5.88
C VAL A 355 -7.95 -27.60 5.72
N CYS A 356 -7.27 -28.42 6.50
CA CYS A 356 -7.25 -29.87 6.34
C CYS A 356 -8.57 -30.61 6.62
N ASP A 357 -9.62 -29.91 7.06
CA ASP A 357 -10.93 -30.46 7.43
C ASP A 357 -12.10 -29.66 6.86
N ASP A 358 -11.85 -28.85 5.83
CA ASP A 358 -12.87 -28.05 5.21
C ASP A 358 -13.89 -28.94 4.47
N THR A 359 -15.15 -28.51 4.42
CA THR A 359 -16.18 -29.26 3.67
C THR A 359 -16.29 -28.79 2.22
N ALA A 360 -15.68 -27.64 1.90
CA ALA A 360 -15.71 -27.07 0.57
C ALA A 360 -14.65 -27.69 -0.36
N MET A 361 -13.69 -28.46 0.18
CA MET A 361 -12.54 -28.97 -0.55
C MET A 361 -11.87 -27.82 -1.31
N ALA A 362 -11.68 -26.70 -0.61
CA ALA A 362 -10.87 -25.62 -1.14
C ALA A 362 -9.40 -26.07 -1.23
N ASP A 363 -8.65 -25.32 -2.01
CA ASP A 363 -7.19 -25.46 -2.18
C ASP A 363 -6.69 -24.10 -1.73
N GLU A 364 -6.44 -23.97 -0.43
CA GLU A 364 -6.22 -22.66 0.18
C GLU A 364 -4.86 -22.08 -0.17
N ASP A 365 -3.82 -22.91 -0.26
CA ASP A 365 -2.49 -22.50 -0.73
C ASP A 365 -2.35 -22.47 -2.25
N GLY A 366 -3.28 -23.07 -3.00
CA GLY A 366 -3.28 -23.07 -4.46
C GLY A 366 -2.26 -24.03 -5.08
N ASP A 367 -1.77 -25.02 -4.33
CA ASP A 367 -0.77 -25.99 -4.81
C ASP A 367 -1.38 -27.13 -5.64
N GLY A 368 -2.72 -27.19 -5.71
CA GLY A 368 -3.48 -28.18 -6.47
C GLY A 368 -3.80 -29.45 -5.68
N LYS A 369 -3.36 -29.57 -4.43
CA LYS A 369 -3.78 -30.61 -3.47
C LYS A 369 -4.76 -30.00 -2.48
N LYS A 370 -5.48 -30.88 -1.77
CA LYS A 370 -6.64 -30.52 -0.96
C LYS A 370 -6.76 -31.40 0.26
N ASN A 371 -7.05 -30.83 1.41
CA ASN A 371 -7.26 -31.54 2.67
C ASN A 371 -6.20 -32.63 2.89
N CYS A 372 -6.60 -33.87 3.18
CA CYS A 372 -5.69 -34.98 3.44
C CYS A 372 -4.91 -35.49 2.22
N ALA A 373 -5.25 -35.02 1.00
CA ALA A 373 -4.39 -35.23 -0.16
C ALA A 373 -3.20 -34.25 -0.17
N ASP A 374 -3.29 -33.17 0.62
CA ASP A 374 -2.22 -32.21 0.81
C ASP A 374 -1.17 -32.71 1.81
N THR A 375 0.10 -32.52 1.46
CA THR A 375 1.24 -32.85 2.31
C THR A 375 1.33 -31.96 3.56
N ASP A 376 0.84 -30.73 3.49
CA ASP A 376 0.79 -29.78 4.61
C ASP A 376 -0.28 -30.18 5.65
N CYS A 377 -1.18 -31.09 5.23
CA CYS A 377 -2.18 -31.74 6.05
C CYS A 377 -1.82 -33.15 6.50
N ALA A 378 -0.63 -33.67 6.15
CA ALA A 378 -0.23 -35.02 6.53
C ALA A 378 -0.17 -35.25 8.06
N ALA A 379 0.13 -34.19 8.82
CA ALA A 379 0.10 -34.21 10.29
C ALA A 379 -1.22 -33.67 10.86
N SER A 380 -2.19 -33.33 10.01
CA SER A 380 -3.48 -32.82 10.45
C SER A 380 -4.26 -33.92 11.18
N PRO A 381 -4.88 -33.60 12.30
CA PRO A 381 -5.78 -34.51 13.00
C PRO A 381 -6.93 -35.02 12.12
N ALA A 382 -7.48 -34.19 11.24
CA ALA A 382 -8.53 -34.60 10.32
C ALA A 382 -8.11 -35.73 9.37
N CYS A 383 -6.80 -35.89 9.21
CA CYS A 383 -6.15 -36.89 8.38
C CYS A 383 -5.53 -38.03 9.21
N SER A 384 -5.71 -38.00 10.53
CA SER A 384 -5.35 -39.08 11.46
C SER A 384 -6.53 -40.04 11.65
N THR A 385 -6.29 -41.33 11.52
CA THR A 385 -7.33 -42.37 11.59
C THR A 385 -7.75 -42.77 13.01
N ASN A 386 -7.24 -42.10 14.07
CA ASN A 386 -7.55 -42.39 15.47
C ASN A 386 -7.80 -41.10 16.25
N ASN A 387 -8.97 -40.49 16.09
CA ASN A 387 -9.37 -39.33 16.89
C ASN A 387 -10.55 -39.67 17.81
N THR A 388 -10.50 -39.17 19.05
CA THR A 388 -11.61 -39.23 20.01
C THR A 388 -12.07 -37.81 20.32
N ALA A 389 -13.37 -37.54 20.13
CA ALA A 389 -13.97 -36.25 20.49
C ALA A 389 -14.46 -36.27 21.95
N HIS A 390 -14.30 -35.16 22.64
CA HIS A 390 -14.75 -34.95 24.02
C HIS A 390 -15.51 -33.63 24.13
N THR A 391 -16.48 -33.58 25.04
CA THR A 391 -17.28 -32.38 25.31
C THR A 391 -17.47 -32.22 26.81
N TYR A 392 -17.18 -31.02 27.30
CA TYR A 392 -17.32 -30.64 28.71
C TYR A 392 -18.10 -29.35 28.83
N THR A 393 -18.90 -29.22 29.89
CA THR A 393 -19.68 -28.01 30.14
C THR A 393 -19.22 -27.39 31.45
N GLY A 394 -18.85 -26.12 31.38
CA GLY A 394 -18.47 -25.33 32.54
C GLY A 394 -19.64 -24.50 33.07
N THR A 395 -19.56 -24.14 34.34
CA THR A 395 -20.62 -23.39 35.03
C THR A 395 -20.51 -21.89 34.77
N GLY A 396 -21.65 -21.21 34.88
CA GLY A 396 -21.74 -19.76 34.81
C GLY A 396 -21.39 -19.01 36.10
N GLY A 397 -21.49 -17.68 36.05
CA GLY A 397 -21.31 -16.78 37.19
C GLY A 397 -21.49 -15.30 36.82
N ALA A 398 -21.69 -14.46 37.84
CA ALA A 398 -21.83 -13.02 37.66
C ALA A 398 -20.50 -12.39 37.25
N ILE A 399 -20.52 -11.52 36.24
CA ILE A 399 -19.38 -10.74 35.77
C ILE A 399 -19.41 -9.39 36.49
N PRO A 400 -18.43 -9.08 37.35
CA PRO A 400 -18.37 -7.78 38.04
C PRO A 400 -17.99 -6.64 37.07
N ASP A 401 -18.68 -5.51 37.21
CA ASP A 401 -18.46 -4.26 36.45
C ASP A 401 -17.02 -3.75 36.61
N ASN A 402 -16.38 -3.41 35.49
CA ASN A 402 -15.04 -2.82 35.39
C ASN A 402 -14.00 -3.41 36.37
N SER A 403 -13.98 -4.73 36.49
CA SER A 403 -13.14 -5.41 37.48
C SER A 403 -12.15 -6.36 36.81
N PRO A 404 -10.83 -6.16 36.99
CA PRO A 404 -9.81 -7.08 36.47
C PRO A 404 -9.83 -8.45 37.16
N THR A 405 -10.65 -8.61 38.22
CA THR A 405 -10.88 -9.92 38.82
C THR A 405 -11.78 -10.77 37.93
N GLY A 406 -12.78 -10.17 37.29
CA GLY A 406 -13.75 -10.85 36.42
C GLY A 406 -14.48 -12.01 37.10
N VAL A 407 -15.00 -12.92 36.27
CA VAL A 407 -15.49 -14.24 36.67
C VAL A 407 -14.56 -15.31 36.10
N SER A 408 -14.32 -16.37 36.85
CA SER A 408 -13.55 -17.54 36.40
C SER A 408 -14.35 -18.82 36.62
N SER A 409 -14.31 -19.72 35.63
CA SER A 409 -14.99 -21.01 35.66
C SER A 409 -14.01 -22.10 35.22
N THR A 410 -13.81 -23.12 36.05
CA THR A 410 -12.82 -24.18 35.80
C THR A 410 -13.49 -25.53 35.61
N ILE A 411 -13.18 -26.21 34.50
CA ILE A 411 -13.51 -27.61 34.25
C ILE A 411 -12.28 -28.46 34.60
N ALA A 412 -12.47 -29.49 35.43
CA ALA A 412 -11.46 -30.50 35.71
C ALA A 412 -11.66 -31.68 34.76
N VAL A 413 -10.73 -31.89 33.83
CA VAL A 413 -10.79 -32.97 32.84
C VAL A 413 -9.89 -34.12 33.27
N SER A 414 -10.47 -35.32 33.45
CA SER A 414 -9.73 -36.55 33.76
C SER A 414 -9.38 -37.38 32.53
N ASP A 415 -10.05 -37.14 31.40
CA ASP A 415 -9.79 -37.87 30.17
C ASP A 415 -8.39 -37.57 29.64
N THR A 416 -7.77 -38.61 29.08
CA THR A 416 -6.40 -38.58 28.58
C THR A 416 -6.38 -38.57 27.07
N GLY A 417 -5.32 -38.00 26.51
CA GLY A 417 -5.08 -37.95 25.07
C GLY A 417 -4.23 -36.73 24.74
N THR A 418 -3.64 -36.72 23.55
CA THR A 418 -2.93 -35.53 23.07
C THR A 418 -3.89 -34.69 22.26
N LEU A 419 -4.06 -33.43 22.66
CA LEU A 419 -4.97 -32.49 22.00
C LEU A 419 -4.59 -32.31 20.54
N THR A 420 -5.60 -32.41 19.71
CA THR A 420 -5.51 -32.20 18.28
C THR A 420 -6.35 -31.00 17.83
N ASP A 421 -7.52 -30.80 18.43
CA ASP A 421 -8.39 -29.64 18.22
C ASP A 421 -9.04 -29.18 19.54
N VAL A 422 -9.34 -27.89 19.65
CA VAL A 422 -9.99 -27.27 20.82
C VAL A 422 -10.93 -26.17 20.35
N LYS A 423 -12.21 -26.28 20.71
CA LYS A 423 -13.24 -25.27 20.51
C LYS A 423 -13.87 -24.88 21.83
N VAL A 424 -14.18 -23.59 21.98
CA VAL A 424 -14.88 -23.05 23.15
C VAL A 424 -16.11 -22.30 22.68
N THR A 425 -17.28 -22.74 23.13
CA THR A 425 -18.53 -22.03 22.93
C THR A 425 -18.92 -21.31 24.21
N VAL A 426 -19.16 -20.00 24.14
CA VAL A 426 -19.61 -19.20 25.30
C VAL A 426 -21.04 -18.70 25.09
N ASP A 427 -21.78 -18.63 26.19
CA ASP A 427 -23.07 -17.94 26.28
C ASP A 427 -22.98 -16.93 27.45
N ILE A 428 -22.88 -15.65 27.10
CA ILE A 428 -22.74 -14.55 28.05
C ILE A 428 -23.84 -13.52 27.78
N THR A 429 -24.59 -13.19 28.82
CA THR A 429 -25.51 -12.05 28.82
C THR A 429 -24.76 -10.78 29.26
N HIS A 430 -24.76 -9.73 28.44
CA HIS A 430 -24.12 -8.45 28.74
C HIS A 430 -24.72 -7.31 27.89
N THR A 431 -24.87 -6.11 28.44
CA THR A 431 -25.40 -4.95 27.69
C THR A 431 -24.53 -4.60 26.48
N TYR A 432 -23.21 -4.64 26.64
CA TYR A 432 -22.25 -4.33 25.58
C TYR A 432 -21.16 -5.38 25.50
N ARG A 433 -21.22 -6.27 24.50
CA ARG A 433 -20.20 -7.32 24.35
C ARG A 433 -18.82 -6.77 23.98
N GLY A 434 -18.78 -5.54 23.46
CA GLY A 434 -17.55 -4.80 23.17
C GLY A 434 -16.70 -4.52 24.40
N ASP A 435 -17.24 -4.63 25.61
CA ASP A 435 -16.49 -4.35 26.85
C ASP A 435 -15.82 -5.62 27.41
N LEU A 436 -16.13 -6.78 26.84
CA LEU A 436 -15.68 -8.07 27.36
C LEU A 436 -14.30 -8.46 26.84
N THR A 437 -13.49 -9.00 27.75
CA THR A 437 -12.31 -9.81 27.43
C THR A 437 -12.54 -11.22 27.94
N VAL A 438 -12.44 -12.20 27.04
CA VAL A 438 -12.58 -13.63 27.35
C VAL A 438 -11.27 -14.35 27.09
N SER A 439 -10.81 -15.14 28.04
CA SER A 439 -9.60 -15.94 27.91
C SER A 439 -9.76 -17.37 28.43
N LEU A 440 -9.02 -18.30 27.86
CA LEU A 440 -8.95 -19.70 28.24
C LEU A 440 -7.53 -20.05 28.70
N SER A 441 -7.40 -20.66 29.86
CA SER A 441 -6.14 -21.15 30.41
C SER A 441 -6.15 -22.66 30.57
N HIS A 442 -5.05 -23.31 30.17
CA HIS A 442 -4.79 -24.73 30.40
C HIS A 442 -3.30 -24.94 30.67
N GLY A 443 -2.98 -25.53 31.82
CA GLY A 443 -1.59 -25.65 32.29
C GLY A 443 -0.93 -24.27 32.44
N ALA A 444 0.22 -24.06 31.78
CA ALA A 444 0.94 -22.79 31.76
C ALA A 444 0.51 -21.86 30.60
N VAL A 445 -0.39 -22.30 29.72
CA VAL A 445 -0.79 -21.56 28.52
C VAL A 445 -2.09 -20.81 28.79
N THR A 446 -2.14 -19.54 28.37
CA THR A 446 -3.37 -18.72 28.36
C THR A 446 -3.59 -18.14 26.96
N LYS A 447 -4.82 -18.21 26.47
CA LYS A 447 -5.24 -17.73 25.14
C LYS A 447 -6.40 -16.76 25.29
N VAL A 448 -6.27 -15.57 24.71
CA VAL A 448 -7.37 -14.60 24.61
C VAL A 448 -8.25 -15.01 23.43
N LEU A 449 -9.52 -15.28 23.69
CA LEU A 449 -10.51 -15.69 22.68
C LEU A 449 -11.15 -14.48 22.01
N VAL A 450 -11.44 -13.45 22.78
CA VAL A 450 -11.95 -12.16 22.31
C VAL A 450 -11.56 -11.06 23.28
N ALA A 451 -11.30 -9.87 22.76
CA ALA A 451 -11.10 -8.65 23.54
C ALA A 451 -11.62 -7.46 22.74
N GLY A 452 -12.64 -6.76 23.25
CA GLY A 452 -13.03 -5.48 22.67
C GLY A 452 -13.85 -5.55 21.37
N VAL A 453 -14.50 -6.67 21.05
CA VAL A 453 -15.14 -6.90 19.74
C VAL A 453 -16.66 -6.75 19.81
N GLY A 454 -17.26 -6.12 18.80
CA GLY A 454 -18.72 -6.08 18.63
C GLY A 454 -19.39 -4.77 19.04
N GLY A 455 -18.62 -3.79 19.54
CA GLY A 455 -19.11 -2.44 19.84
C GLY A 455 -20.27 -2.44 20.84
N SER A 456 -21.28 -1.61 20.58
CA SER A 456 -22.43 -1.38 21.46
C SER A 456 -23.55 -2.44 21.34
N ALA A 457 -23.23 -3.66 20.90
CA ALA A 457 -24.22 -4.70 20.73
C ALA A 457 -24.23 -5.66 21.93
N ASP A 458 -25.42 -6.08 22.32
CA ASP A 458 -25.67 -6.95 23.46
C ASP A 458 -25.16 -8.38 23.21
N ASP A 459 -24.93 -9.09 24.31
CA ASP A 459 -24.66 -10.53 24.46
C ASP A 459 -23.51 -11.12 23.63
N LEU A 460 -22.79 -12.09 24.20
CA LEU A 460 -21.78 -12.86 23.47
C LEU A 460 -22.16 -14.34 23.42
N LYS A 461 -22.63 -14.78 22.26
CA LYS A 461 -22.97 -16.17 21.94
C LYS A 461 -22.16 -16.61 20.74
N GLN A 462 -20.99 -17.20 21.00
CA GLN A 462 -20.01 -17.47 19.95
C GLN A 462 -19.17 -18.72 20.26
N THR A 463 -18.80 -19.43 19.20
CA THR A 463 -17.83 -20.52 19.22
C THR A 463 -16.48 -20.01 18.71
N PHE A 464 -15.42 -20.31 19.45
CA PHE A 464 -14.04 -19.95 19.15
C PHE A 464 -13.21 -21.21 18.93
N THR A 465 -12.46 -21.28 17.82
CA THR A 465 -11.40 -22.27 17.63
C THR A 465 -10.12 -21.78 18.29
N VAL A 466 -9.50 -22.60 19.13
CA VAL A 466 -8.35 -22.19 19.97
C VAL A 466 -7.05 -22.80 19.44
N THR A 467 -6.16 -21.95 18.92
CA THR A 467 -4.89 -22.39 18.34
C THR A 467 -3.73 -22.39 19.35
N GLY A 468 -2.73 -23.23 19.10
CA GLY A 468 -1.51 -23.31 19.92
C GLY A 468 -1.66 -24.09 21.23
N LEU A 469 -2.67 -24.97 21.32
CA LEU A 469 -2.80 -26.01 22.34
C LEU A 469 -2.64 -27.43 21.76
N THR A 470 -2.58 -27.57 20.44
CA THR A 470 -2.27 -28.84 19.76
C THR A 470 -0.95 -29.42 20.29
N GLY A 471 -0.95 -30.72 20.60
CA GLY A 471 0.19 -31.41 21.19
C GLY A 471 0.24 -31.38 22.72
N ALA A 472 -0.58 -30.58 23.39
CA ALA A 472 -0.68 -30.61 24.85
C ALA A 472 -1.56 -31.79 25.33
N ALA A 473 -1.42 -32.16 26.61
CA ALA A 473 -2.28 -33.17 27.21
C ALA A 473 -3.70 -32.63 27.41
N LEU A 474 -4.73 -33.46 27.19
CA LEU A 474 -6.11 -33.09 27.50
C LEU A 474 -6.37 -32.94 29.02
N ALA A 475 -5.80 -33.86 29.80
CA ALA A 475 -6.04 -33.96 31.23
C ALA A 475 -5.53 -32.72 31.97
N GLY A 476 -6.35 -32.18 32.88
CA GLY A 476 -5.99 -31.03 33.70
C GLY A 476 -7.11 -30.04 33.90
N GLY A 477 -6.78 -28.90 34.52
CA GLY A 477 -7.70 -27.79 34.73
C GLY A 477 -7.80 -26.91 33.49
N TRP A 478 -9.02 -26.66 33.04
CA TRP A 478 -9.35 -25.72 31.98
C TRP A 478 -10.15 -24.57 32.56
N THR A 479 -9.59 -23.37 32.56
CA THR A 479 -10.22 -22.19 33.19
C THR A 479 -10.59 -21.17 32.14
N LEU A 480 -11.89 -20.87 32.02
CA LEU A 480 -12.38 -19.71 31.29
C LEU A 480 -12.43 -18.52 32.23
N LYS A 481 -11.85 -17.38 31.83
CA LYS A 481 -11.97 -16.10 32.52
C LYS A 481 -12.69 -15.10 31.63
N VAL A 482 -13.66 -14.40 32.19
CA VAL A 482 -14.39 -13.30 31.53
C VAL A 482 -14.24 -12.04 32.37
N GLU A 483 -13.80 -10.96 31.74
CA GLU A 483 -13.58 -9.66 32.35
C GLU A 483 -14.42 -8.62 31.64
N ASP A 484 -15.09 -7.76 32.40
CA ASP A 484 -15.63 -6.49 31.90
C ASP A 484 -14.57 -5.40 32.11
N THR A 485 -14.26 -4.68 31.03
CA THR A 485 -13.20 -3.67 30.95
C THR A 485 -13.72 -2.25 30.81
N ALA A 486 -15.04 -2.06 30.76
CA ALA A 486 -15.69 -0.76 30.81
C ALA A 486 -16.56 -0.65 32.07
N GLY A 487 -16.98 0.58 32.40
CA GLY A 487 -17.79 0.85 33.58
C GLY A 487 -19.26 1.08 33.27
N GLN A 488 -20.14 0.80 34.23
CA GLN A 488 -21.60 1.03 34.26
C GLN A 488 -22.48 -0.16 33.85
N ASP A 489 -21.88 -1.29 33.46
CA ASP A 489 -22.60 -2.48 33.02
C ASP A 489 -22.18 -3.71 33.84
N VAL A 490 -23.10 -4.67 33.99
CA VAL A 490 -22.82 -5.96 34.62
C VAL A 490 -23.34 -7.06 33.72
N GLY A 491 -22.70 -8.22 33.77
CA GLY A 491 -23.13 -9.37 32.99
C GLY A 491 -23.21 -10.67 33.78
N THR A 492 -23.56 -11.72 33.04
CA THR A 492 -23.56 -13.08 33.54
C THR A 492 -23.00 -13.99 32.48
N LEU A 493 -21.95 -14.73 32.81
CA LEU A 493 -21.59 -15.94 32.06
C LEU A 493 -22.68 -16.96 32.36
N ASN A 494 -23.51 -17.32 31.38
CA ASN A 494 -24.59 -18.28 31.57
C ASN A 494 -24.02 -19.70 31.57
N SER A 495 -23.22 -20.03 30.56
CA SER A 495 -22.54 -21.31 30.41
C SER A 495 -21.39 -21.20 29.41
N TRP A 496 -20.52 -22.21 29.41
CA TRP A 496 -19.58 -22.42 28.33
C TRP A 496 -19.33 -23.91 28.09
N VAL A 497 -18.97 -24.25 26.86
CA VAL A 497 -18.70 -25.62 26.44
C VAL A 497 -17.28 -25.69 25.89
N LEU A 498 -16.52 -26.67 26.36
CA LEU A 498 -15.21 -27.05 25.83
C LEU A 498 -15.39 -28.30 24.99
N GLU A 499 -15.12 -28.19 23.70
CA GLU A 499 -15.06 -29.32 22.78
C GLU A 499 -13.60 -29.57 22.41
N THR A 500 -13.14 -30.81 22.57
CA THR A 500 -11.76 -31.17 22.20
C THR A 500 -11.74 -32.42 21.35
N THR A 501 -10.69 -32.55 20.55
CA THR A 501 -10.34 -33.81 19.89
C THR A 501 -8.97 -34.24 20.38
N THR A 502 -8.76 -35.54 20.58
CA THR A 502 -7.47 -36.12 20.93
C THR A 502 -7.09 -37.28 20.02
N ASN A 503 -5.79 -37.57 19.93
CA ASN A 503 -5.28 -38.83 19.38
C ASN A 503 -4.98 -39.88 20.46
#